data_AF-A0A0F3QJJ3-F1
#
_entry.id   AF-A0A0F3QJJ3-F1
#
_cell.length_a   1.000
_cell.length_b   1.000
_cell.length_c   1.000
_cell.angle_alpha   90.00
_cell.angle_beta   90.00
_cell.angle_gamma   90.00
#
_symmetry.space_group_name_H-M   'P 1'
#
loop_
_entity.id
_entity.type
_entity.pdbx_description
1 polymer ?
#
loop_
_entity_poly.entity_id
_entity_poly.type
_entity_poly.pdbx_seq_one_letter_code
_entity_poly.pdbx_strand_id
1 'polypeptide(L)'
;MYFENCLAWNREGSVGYVFYHKNKFTTNDHHRPMIIKEEYIQILDIEYMRYAIEKVLLSQGFKWSKTASKEKVANLSVSIPITSTGKFDIEKQKEIIATHKKIEEIKNSTFDELRKIQEYSLII
;
A
#
# COMPACT_ATOMS: atom_id res chain seq x y z
N MET A 1 14.52 3.70 -18.52
CA MET A 1 14.40 2.41 -17.81
C MET A 1 12.92 2.11 -17.62
N TYR A 2 12.49 0.90 -17.96
CA TYR A 2 11.10 0.47 -17.76
C TYR A 2 11.04 -0.44 -16.53
N PHE A 3 9.93 -0.37 -15.82
CA PHE A 3 9.60 -1.22 -14.67
C PHE A 3 8.27 -1.92 -14.93
N GLU A 4 8.09 -3.11 -14.37
CA GLU A 4 6.86 -3.89 -14.44
C GLU A 4 6.77 -4.83 -13.24
N ASN A 5 5.55 -5.28 -12.94
CA ASN A 5 5.26 -6.23 -11.87
C ASN A 5 5.94 -5.88 -10.53
N CYS A 6 5.86 -4.62 -10.12
CA CYS A 6 6.55 -4.13 -8.94
C CYS A 6 5.72 -3.10 -8.16
N LEU A 7 6.10 -2.89 -6.91
CA LEU A 7 5.53 -1.82 -6.11
C LEU A 7 6.22 -0.50 -6.44
N ALA A 8 5.57 0.61 -6.13
CA ALA A 8 6.21 1.91 -6.15
C ALA A 8 5.56 2.86 -5.13
N TRP A 9 6.38 3.68 -4.47
CA TRP A 9 5.88 4.69 -3.53
C TRP A 9 6.05 6.11 -4.06
N ASN A 10 5.17 6.99 -3.61
CA ASN A 10 5.27 8.42 -3.89
C ASN A 10 6.17 9.12 -2.87
N ARG A 11 7.23 9.76 -3.37
CA ARG A 11 8.14 10.63 -2.59
C ARG A 11 7.52 12.00 -2.30
N GLU A 12 6.74 12.52 -3.25
CA GLU A 12 6.08 13.83 -3.23
C GLU A 12 4.62 13.72 -3.74
N GLY A 13 3.79 14.76 -3.55
CA GLY A 13 2.37 14.73 -3.89
C GLY A 13 1.58 13.90 -2.87
N SER A 14 1.00 12.78 -3.29
CA SER A 14 0.37 11.79 -2.40
C SER A 14 1.43 11.00 -1.65
N VAL A 15 2.19 11.67 -0.78
CA VAL A 15 3.39 11.13 -0.12
C VAL A 15 3.04 9.91 0.74
N GLY A 16 3.83 8.85 0.58
CA GLY A 16 3.71 7.62 1.39
C GLY A 16 2.70 6.59 0.89
N TYR A 17 1.88 6.92 -0.10
CA TYR A 17 1.04 5.94 -0.78
C TYR A 17 1.87 5.00 -1.66
N VAL A 18 1.43 3.73 -1.74
CA VAL A 18 2.13 2.64 -2.44
C VAL A 18 1.20 1.98 -3.45
N PHE A 19 1.68 1.87 -4.69
CA PHE A 19 0.95 1.33 -5.82
C PHE A 19 1.59 0.03 -6.29
N TYR A 20 0.77 -0.89 -6.76
CA TYR A 20 1.23 -2.08 -7.48
C TYR A 20 1.01 -1.90 -8.97
N HIS A 21 2.11 -1.91 -9.73
CA HIS A 21 2.10 -1.78 -11.18
C HIS A 21 2.26 -3.15 -11.83
N LYS A 22 1.15 -3.70 -12.35
CA LYS A 22 1.15 -4.97 -13.11
C LYS A 22 1.74 -4.81 -14.52
N ASN A 23 1.54 -3.63 -15.11
CA ASN A 23 1.95 -3.33 -16.49
C ASN A 23 3.25 -2.53 -16.52
N LYS A 24 3.87 -2.45 -17.69
CA LYS A 24 5.06 -1.62 -17.93
C LYS A 24 4.78 -0.15 -17.68
N PHE A 25 5.69 0.50 -16.96
CA PHE A 25 5.68 1.94 -16.74
C PHE A 25 7.10 2.52 -16.74
N THR A 26 7.18 3.83 -16.91
CA THR A 26 8.38 4.62 -16.65
C THR A 26 8.12 5.54 -15.47
N THR A 27 9.18 6.04 -14.85
CA THR A 27 9.02 6.88 -13.67
C THR A 27 10.11 7.93 -13.53
N ASN A 28 9.89 8.90 -12.64
CA ASN A 28 10.75 10.04 -12.37
C ASN A 28 11.19 10.06 -10.89
N ASP A 29 11.67 11.20 -10.40
CA ASP A 29 12.20 11.29 -9.04
C ASP A 29 11.12 11.19 -7.93
N HIS A 30 9.87 11.51 -8.27
CA HIS A 30 8.76 11.61 -7.33
C HIS A 30 8.06 10.28 -7.07
N HIS A 31 8.34 9.26 -7.88
CA HIS A 31 7.73 7.95 -7.79
C HIS A 31 8.81 6.88 -7.91
N ARG A 32 8.95 6.04 -6.89
CA ARG A 32 10.14 5.17 -6.75
C ARG A 32 9.74 3.70 -6.76
N PRO A 33 10.29 2.88 -7.67
CA PRO A 33 9.97 1.47 -7.76
C PRO A 33 10.66 0.67 -6.65
N MET A 34 9.97 -0.37 -6.19
CA MET A 34 10.43 -1.37 -5.23
C MET A 34 10.20 -2.75 -5.82
N ILE A 35 11.28 -3.50 -6.01
CA ILE A 35 11.27 -4.85 -6.56
C ILE A 35 11.47 -5.81 -5.39
N ILE A 36 10.58 -6.80 -5.29
CA ILE A 36 10.73 -7.90 -4.32
C ILE A 36 11.95 -8.71 -4.74
N LYS A 37 12.86 -8.98 -3.80
CA LYS A 37 14.03 -9.82 -4.12
C LYS A 37 13.57 -11.24 -4.46
N GLU A 38 14.30 -11.88 -5.36
CA GLU A 38 13.92 -13.15 -5.97
C GLU A 38 13.61 -14.25 -4.93
N GLU A 39 14.40 -14.31 -3.86
CA GLU A 39 14.22 -15.29 -2.78
C GLU A 39 12.89 -15.14 -2.01
N TYR A 40 12.21 -13.99 -2.13
CA TYR A 40 10.98 -13.69 -1.41
C TYR A 40 9.71 -13.75 -2.27
N ILE A 41 9.82 -13.88 -3.60
CA ILE A 41 8.67 -13.80 -4.52
C ILE A 41 7.58 -14.84 -4.22
N GLN A 42 7.97 -16.04 -3.78
CA GLN A 42 7.02 -17.13 -3.50
C GLN A 42 6.45 -17.13 -2.07
N ILE A 43 6.99 -16.28 -1.18
CA ILE A 43 6.67 -16.29 0.26
C ILE A 43 6.10 -14.95 0.76
N LEU A 44 6.18 -13.90 -0.05
CA LEU A 44 5.55 -12.61 0.22
C LEU A 44 4.42 -12.36 -0.78
N ASP A 45 3.23 -12.10 -0.24
CA ASP A 45 2.10 -11.66 -1.05
C ASP A 45 2.27 -10.17 -1.41
N ILE A 46 2.24 -9.85 -2.71
CA ILE A 46 2.55 -8.49 -3.19
C ILE A 46 1.52 -7.44 -2.71
N GLU A 47 0.25 -7.82 -2.57
CA GLU A 47 -0.80 -6.92 -2.06
C GLU A 47 -0.61 -6.69 -0.57
N TYR A 48 -0.23 -7.72 0.18
CA TYR A 48 0.15 -7.58 1.58
C TYR A 48 1.34 -6.63 1.74
N MET A 49 2.39 -6.80 0.94
CA MET A 49 3.55 -5.91 0.98
C MET A 49 3.17 -4.47 0.64
N ARG A 50 2.32 -4.25 -0.37
CA ARG A 50 1.78 -2.93 -0.69
C ARG A 50 1.10 -2.31 0.53
N TYR A 51 0.18 -3.03 1.15
CA TYR A 51 -0.57 -2.59 2.34
C TYR A 51 0.36 -2.29 3.54
N ALA A 52 1.27 -3.22 3.85
CA ALA A 52 2.15 -3.11 5.01
C ALA A 52 3.14 -1.95 4.87
N ILE A 53 3.75 -1.78 3.69
CA ILE A 53 4.66 -0.67 3.41
C ILE A 53 3.90 0.66 3.47
N GLU A 54 2.74 0.76 2.81
CA GLU A 54 1.91 1.98 2.83
C GLU A 54 1.56 2.41 4.24
N LYS A 55 1.11 1.48 5.09
CA LYS A 55 0.81 1.74 6.50
C LYS A 55 2.03 2.31 7.25
N VAL A 56 3.20 1.73 7.05
CA VAL A 56 4.45 2.22 7.67
C VAL A 56 4.81 3.60 7.14
N LEU A 57 4.75 3.83 5.83
CA LEU A 57 5.11 5.13 5.23
C LEU A 57 4.16 6.25 5.68
N LEU A 58 2.85 6.01 5.70
CA LEU A 58 1.85 6.97 6.17
C LEU A 58 2.04 7.30 7.66
N SER A 59 2.49 6.34 8.47
CA SER A 59 2.77 6.56 9.90
C SER A 59 3.97 7.49 10.16
N GLN A 60 4.88 7.68 9.19
CA GLN A 60 6.06 8.55 9.36
C GLN A 60 5.74 10.04 9.30
N GLY A 61 4.50 10.39 8.91
CA GLY A 61 4.06 11.77 8.74
C GLY A 61 4.91 12.53 7.72
N PHE A 62 5.30 11.87 6.63
CA PHE A 62 6.00 12.52 5.52
C PHE A 62 5.10 13.58 4.87
N LYS A 63 5.71 14.70 4.45
CA LYS A 63 5.02 15.88 3.89
C LYS A 63 5.88 16.48 2.78
N TRP A 64 5.39 17.51 2.09
CA TRP A 64 6.16 18.21 1.07
C TRP A 64 7.55 18.68 1.56
N SER A 65 7.63 19.23 2.78
CA SER A 65 8.90 19.62 3.42
C SER A 65 9.70 18.46 4.04
N LYS A 66 9.10 17.26 4.13
CA LYS A 66 9.68 16.06 4.73
C LYS A 66 9.39 14.86 3.83
N THR A 67 9.98 14.85 2.64
CA THR A 67 9.71 13.84 1.62
C THR A 67 10.12 12.43 2.06
N ALA A 68 9.44 11.43 1.50
CA ALA A 68 9.75 10.01 1.67
C ALA A 68 10.92 9.62 0.76
N SER A 69 12.12 10.13 1.07
CA SER A 69 13.33 9.83 0.29
C SER A 69 13.72 8.36 0.37
N LYS A 70 14.47 7.88 -0.61
CA LYS A 70 14.94 6.47 -0.68
C LYS A 70 15.66 6.07 0.60
N GLU A 71 16.51 6.93 1.12
CA GLU A 71 17.34 6.68 2.31
C GLU A 71 16.46 6.52 3.55
N LYS A 72 15.42 7.35 3.68
CA LYS A 72 14.48 7.24 4.81
C LYS A 72 13.67 5.96 4.70
N VAL A 73 13.12 5.67 3.52
CA VAL A 73 12.30 4.48 3.29
C VAL A 73 13.10 3.19 3.49
N ALA A 74 14.36 3.16 3.03
CA ALA A 74 15.24 1.99 3.19
C ALA A 74 15.58 1.65 4.65
N ASN A 75 15.46 2.61 5.57
CA ASN A 75 15.69 2.41 7.01
C ASN A 75 14.43 1.99 7.78
N LEU A 76 13.28 1.90 7.11
CA LEU A 76 12.04 1.46 7.74
C LEU A 76 11.90 -0.06 7.69
N SER A 77 11.24 -0.61 8.70
CA SER A 77 10.92 -2.03 8.77
C SER A 77 9.41 -2.23 8.69
N VAL A 78 9.00 -3.29 8.01
CA VAL A 78 7.61 -3.74 7.94
C VAL A 78 7.44 -5.03 8.70
N SER A 79 6.34 -5.17 9.43
CA SER A 79 6.01 -6.43 10.10
C SER A 79 5.37 -7.38 9.11
N ILE A 80 5.78 -8.65 9.14
CA ILE A 80 5.27 -9.72 8.28
C ILE A 80 4.83 -10.86 9.21
N PRO A 81 3.64 -11.45 9.02
CA PRO A 81 3.19 -12.57 9.85
C PRO A 81 4.09 -13.78 9.64
N ILE A 82 4.34 -14.51 10.72
CA ILE A 82 5.10 -15.75 10.71
C ILE A 82 4.26 -16.90 11.27
N THR A 83 4.56 -18.10 10.78
CA THR A 83 4.04 -19.35 11.32
C THR A 83 4.66 -19.65 12.69
N SER A 84 4.12 -20.65 13.40
CA SER A 84 4.73 -21.19 14.62
C SER A 84 6.15 -21.73 14.42
N THR A 85 6.52 -22.07 13.18
CA THR A 85 7.86 -22.52 12.79
C THR A 85 8.80 -21.37 12.39
N GLY A 86 8.36 -20.12 12.51
CA GLY A 86 9.17 -18.93 12.22
C GLY A 86 9.31 -18.60 10.73
N LYS A 87 8.53 -19.23 9.85
CA LYS A 87 8.53 -18.93 8.41
C LYS A 87 7.47 -17.86 8.10
N PHE A 88 7.66 -17.07 7.04
CA PHE A 88 6.61 -16.13 6.62
C PHE A 88 5.32 -16.87 6.24
N ASP A 89 4.21 -16.40 6.80
CA ASP A 89 2.91 -17.02 6.63
C ASP A 89 2.15 -16.33 5.49
N ILE A 90 2.31 -16.86 4.27
CA ILE A 90 1.66 -16.30 3.07
C ILE A 90 0.14 -16.41 3.11
N GLU A 91 -0.41 -17.43 3.76
CA GLU A 91 -1.86 -17.58 3.87
C GLU A 91 -2.42 -16.53 4.84
N LYS A 92 -1.72 -16.26 5.94
CA LYS A 92 -2.10 -15.15 6.84
C LYS A 92 -1.99 -13.78 6.16
N GLN A 93 -0.99 -13.57 5.31
CA GLN A 93 -0.88 -12.35 4.50
C GLN A 93 -2.11 -12.15 3.61
N LYS A 94 -2.55 -13.20 2.89
CA LYS A 94 -3.76 -13.17 2.06
C LYS A 94 -5.04 -12.95 2.87
N GLU A 95 -5.15 -13.59 4.04
CA GLU A 95 -6.29 -13.41 4.95
C GLU A 95 -6.42 -11.95 5.43
N ILE A 96 -5.29 -11.32 5.78
CA ILE A 96 -5.25 -9.91 6.18
C ILE A 96 -5.73 -9.02 5.03
N ILE A 97 -5.28 -9.27 3.79
CA ILE A 97 -5.71 -8.49 2.63
C ILE A 97 -7.19 -8.70 2.31
N ALA A 98 -7.68 -9.93 2.37
CA ALA A 98 -9.10 -10.21 2.16
C ALA A 98 -9.97 -9.48 3.19
N THR A 99 -9.56 -9.49 4.46
CA THR A 99 -10.22 -8.75 5.53
C THR A 99 -10.18 -7.25 5.28
N HIS A 100 -9.03 -6.71 4.90
CA HIS A 100 -8.88 -5.28 4.65
C HIS A 100 -9.75 -4.82 3.47
N LYS A 101 -9.79 -5.59 2.37
CA LYS A 101 -10.67 -5.30 1.22
C LYS A 101 -12.14 -5.23 1.62
N LYS A 102 -12.63 -6.20 2.40
CA LYS A 102 -14.00 -6.19 2.93
C LYS A 102 -14.28 -4.93 3.77
N ILE A 103 -13.33 -4.50 4.60
CA ILE A 103 -13.47 -3.27 5.40
C ILE A 103 -13.62 -2.05 4.49
N GLU A 104 -12.80 -1.94 3.44
CA GLU A 104 -12.88 -0.82 2.49
C GLU A 104 -14.19 -0.84 1.67
N GLU A 105 -14.66 -2.02 1.26
CA GLU A 105 -15.96 -2.19 0.60
C GLU A 105 -17.11 -1.68 1.49
N ILE A 106 -17.14 -2.08 2.76
CA ILE A 106 -18.16 -1.64 3.72
C ILE A 106 -18.09 -0.12 3.90
N LYS A 107 -16.89 0.45 4.11
CA LYS A 107 -16.72 1.91 4.25
C LYS A 107 -17.27 2.67 3.06
N ASN A 108 -16.91 2.25 1.84
CA ASN A 108 -17.36 2.90 0.62
C ASN A 108 -18.88 2.85 0.48
N SER A 109 -19.50 1.70 0.76
CA SER A 109 -20.96 1.55 0.76
C SER A 109 -21.62 2.51 1.77
N THR A 110 -21.06 2.62 2.98
CA THR A 110 -21.57 3.56 3.99
C THR A 110 -21.43 5.02 3.55
N PHE A 111 -20.30 5.39 2.94
CA PHE A 111 -20.12 6.75 2.40
C PHE A 111 -21.12 7.07 1.29
N ASP A 112 -21.41 6.12 0.41
CA ASP A 112 -22.40 6.29 -0.65
C ASP A 112 -23.82 6.47 -0.09
N GLU A 113 -24.19 5.73 0.94
CA GLU A 113 -25.47 5.90 1.63
C GLU A 113 -25.57 7.26 2.32
N LEU A 114 -24.51 7.70 3.01
CA LEU A 114 -24.46 9.02 3.64
C LEU A 114 -24.61 10.14 2.61
N ARG A 115 -23.96 10.02 1.45
CA ARG A 115 -24.06 10.99 0.36
C ARG A 115 -25.49 11.11 -0.17
N LYS A 116 -26.19 9.99 -0.36
CA LYS A 116 -27.60 9.99 -0.77
C LYS A 116 -28.48 10.74 0.25
N ILE A 117 -28.29 10.48 1.55
CA ILE A 117 -29.07 11.16 2.61
C ILE A 117 -28.82 12.68 2.58
N GLN A 118 -27.57 13.11 2.41
CA GLN A 118 -27.22 14.52 2.30
C GLN A 118 -27.87 15.20 1.09
N GLU A 119 -27.87 14.54 -0.07
CA GLU A 119 -28.54 15.04 -1.28
C GLU A 119 -30.05 15.27 -1.04
N TYR A 120 -30.75 14.37 -0.33
CA TYR A 120 -32.15 14.57 0.03
C TYR A 120 -32.37 15.75 1.00
N SER A 121 -31.46 15.95 1.97
CA SER A 121 -31.57 17.02 2.96
C SER A 121 -31.39 18.44 2.38
N LEU A 122 -30.80 18.57 1.20
CA LEU A 122 -30.59 19.85 0.50
C LEU A 122 -31.76 20.26 -0.39
N ILE A 123 -32.77 19.39 -0.54
CA ILE A 123 -33.94 19.59 -1.42
C ILE A 123 -35.18 20.02 -0.61
N ILE A 124 -35.13 19.94 0.73
CA ILE A 124 -36.19 20.37 1.67
C ILE A 124 -35.80 21.73 2.27
#